data_AF-A0A2D9A8K7-F1
#
_entry.id   AF-A0A2D9A8K7-F1
#
_cell.length_a   1.000
_cell.length_b   1.000
_cell.length_c   1.000
_cell.angle_alpha   90.00
_cell.angle_beta   90.00
_cell.angle_gamma   90.00
#
_symmetry.space_group_name_H-M   'P 1'
#
loop_
_entity.id
_entity.type
_entity.pdbx_description
1 polymer ?
#
loop_
_entity_poly.entity_id
_entity_poly.type
_entity_poly.pdbx_seq_one_letter_code
_entity_poly.pdbx_strand_id
1 'polypeptide(L)'
;VMSENGSISAGFTDARLRGNTPPVAELEGETERRVRVGEPVTLVMKASDDGIPAGGGTLFPTANILTDDGELNLALALRLQPMLVVPGKANGLHVSWFVYRGPGQVTFNPLQIQVWEDTRPYSNSPWSLGWVNPEPPEDGRWVAEATFDEPGTYILRGLVDDGGLSVYHDVTVEVIPLTL
;
A
#
# COMPACT_ATOMS: atom_id res chain seq x y z
N VAL A 1 9.36 -1.94 6.16
CA VAL A 1 8.63 -0.65 6.12
C VAL A 1 9.56 0.38 5.50
N MET A 2 9.03 1.25 4.65
CA MET A 2 9.74 2.32 3.92
C MET A 2 10.59 3.24 4.81
N SER A 3 11.56 3.93 4.20
CA SER A 3 12.39 4.93 4.88
C SER A 3 11.84 6.35 4.77
N GLU A 4 11.03 6.64 3.73
CA GLU A 4 10.42 7.95 3.49
C GLU A 4 9.00 7.82 2.90
N ASN A 5 8.09 8.74 3.25
CA ASN A 5 6.74 8.79 2.67
C ASN A 5 6.71 9.44 1.27
N GLY A 6 7.74 10.18 0.86
CA GLY A 6 7.90 10.66 -0.53
C GLY A 6 6.96 11.77 -0.99
N SER A 7 6.04 12.27 -0.14
CA SER A 7 5.09 13.35 -0.48
C SER A 7 5.72 14.69 -0.84
N ILE A 8 6.92 14.99 -0.35
CA ILE A 8 7.54 16.32 -0.46
C ILE A 8 8.71 16.39 -1.45
N SER A 9 9.08 15.30 -2.12
CA SER A 9 10.14 15.30 -3.14
C SER A 9 11.45 15.95 -2.63
N ALA A 10 12.03 16.84 -3.43
CA ALA A 10 13.17 17.72 -3.13
C ALA A 10 12.89 18.82 -2.07
N GLY A 11 11.90 18.63 -1.17
CA GLY A 11 11.58 19.57 -0.09
C GLY A 11 10.67 20.73 -0.49
N PHE A 12 9.91 20.61 -1.58
CA PHE A 12 8.91 21.61 -1.95
C PHE A 12 7.67 21.45 -1.08
N THR A 13 7.29 22.52 -0.39
CA THR A 13 6.15 22.53 0.53
C THR A 13 5.38 23.83 0.40
N ASP A 14 4.06 23.75 0.44
CA ASP A 14 3.16 24.90 0.48
C ASP A 14 2.31 24.88 1.77
N ALA A 15 1.47 25.90 1.95
CA ALA A 15 0.62 25.97 3.14
C ALA A 15 -0.40 24.83 3.22
N ARG A 16 -0.84 24.28 2.07
CA ARG A 16 -1.81 23.18 2.01
C ARG A 16 -1.16 21.88 2.48
N LEU A 17 -0.01 21.51 1.94
CA LEU A 17 0.75 20.31 2.33
C LEU A 17 1.19 20.35 3.81
N ARG A 18 1.52 21.54 4.34
CA ARG A 18 1.82 21.69 5.79
C ARG A 18 0.59 21.50 6.68
N GLY A 19 -0.60 21.66 6.12
CA GLY A 19 -1.86 21.44 6.79
C GLY A 19 -2.36 19.99 6.70
N ASN A 20 -1.59 19.07 6.10
CA ASN A 20 -1.99 17.67 5.99
C ASN A 20 -2.26 17.05 7.37
N THR A 21 -3.34 16.28 7.48
CA THR A 21 -3.66 15.49 8.66
C THR A 21 -3.55 14.00 8.35
N PRO A 22 -3.13 13.14 9.30
CA PRO A 22 -3.04 11.72 9.02
C PRO A 22 -4.40 11.13 8.64
N PRO A 23 -4.44 10.08 7.79
CA PRO A 23 -5.68 9.39 7.48
C PRO A 23 -6.37 8.88 8.74
N VAL A 24 -7.69 8.87 8.71
CA VAL A 24 -8.51 8.21 9.73
C VAL A 24 -8.66 6.74 9.34
N ALA A 25 -8.40 5.83 10.28
CA ALA A 25 -8.44 4.40 10.05
C ALA A 25 -9.19 3.66 11.17
N GLU A 26 -10.13 2.80 10.79
CA GLU A 26 -10.90 1.93 11.69
C GLU A 26 -10.81 0.48 11.19
N LEU A 27 -10.35 -0.42 12.05
CA LEU A 27 -10.36 -1.86 11.78
C LEU A 27 -11.75 -2.42 12.11
N GLU A 28 -12.38 -3.13 11.17
CA GLU A 28 -13.59 -3.90 11.48
C GLU A 28 -13.24 -5.31 11.99
N GLY A 29 -13.94 -5.73 13.04
CA GLY A 29 -13.82 -7.05 13.65
C GLY A 29 -12.75 -7.11 14.75
N GLU A 30 -12.44 -8.33 15.19
CA GLU A 30 -11.53 -8.57 16.30
C GLU A 30 -10.06 -8.37 15.88
N THR A 31 -9.24 -7.84 16.79
CA THR A 31 -7.78 -7.68 16.63
C THR A 31 -7.02 -8.97 16.92
N GLU A 32 -7.65 -9.94 17.57
CA GLU A 32 -7.12 -11.29 17.79
C GLU A 32 -8.02 -12.29 17.09
N ARG A 33 -7.45 -13.16 16.27
CA ARG A 33 -8.20 -14.11 15.44
C ARG A 33 -7.56 -15.47 15.48
N ARG A 34 -8.35 -16.50 15.24
CA ARG A 34 -7.89 -17.88 15.19
C ARG A 34 -8.44 -18.60 13.97
N VAL A 35 -7.57 -19.29 13.25
CA VAL A 35 -7.88 -19.89 11.94
C VAL A 35 -7.03 -21.14 11.71
N ARG A 36 -7.46 -22.07 10.84
CA ARG A 36 -6.61 -23.19 10.40
C ARG A 36 -5.70 -22.80 9.25
N VAL A 37 -4.58 -23.48 9.09
CA VAL A 37 -3.77 -23.40 7.85
C VAL A 37 -4.68 -23.61 6.63
N GLY A 38 -4.56 -22.73 5.62
CA GLY A 38 -5.37 -22.73 4.41
C GLY A 38 -6.78 -22.16 4.53
N GLU A 39 -7.28 -21.85 5.73
CA GLU A 39 -8.56 -21.16 5.91
C GLU A 39 -8.36 -19.63 5.85
N PRO A 40 -9.16 -18.88 5.07
CA PRO A 40 -8.97 -17.45 4.89
C PRO A 40 -9.48 -16.65 6.09
N VAL A 41 -8.79 -15.56 6.41
CA VAL A 41 -9.22 -14.53 7.35
C VAL A 41 -9.59 -13.27 6.57
N THR A 42 -10.85 -12.81 6.70
CA THR A 42 -11.32 -11.56 6.08
C THR A 42 -10.90 -10.34 6.89
N LEU A 43 -10.03 -9.52 6.35
CA LEU A 43 -9.55 -8.26 6.92
C LEU A 43 -10.30 -7.10 6.28
N VAL A 44 -10.82 -6.17 7.09
CA VAL A 44 -11.53 -4.99 6.60
C VAL A 44 -11.01 -3.76 7.32
N MET A 45 -10.54 -2.80 6.54
CA MET A 45 -10.12 -1.48 7.01
C MET A 45 -11.07 -0.43 6.44
N LYS A 46 -11.70 0.35 7.31
CA LYS A 46 -12.36 1.60 6.95
C LYS A 46 -11.35 2.72 6.98
N ALA A 47 -11.30 3.53 5.93
CA ALA A 47 -10.39 4.66 5.89
C ALA A 47 -11.01 5.89 5.21
N SER A 48 -10.57 7.07 5.65
CA SER A 48 -10.88 8.35 5.03
C SER A 48 -9.72 9.31 5.22
N ASP A 49 -9.62 10.30 4.33
CA ASP A 49 -8.53 11.26 4.29
C ASP A 49 -9.04 12.67 3.95
N ASP A 50 -8.26 13.70 4.26
CA ASP A 50 -8.60 15.10 3.94
C ASP A 50 -8.31 15.48 2.47
N GLY A 51 -7.78 14.55 1.68
CA GLY A 51 -7.42 14.72 0.28
C GLY A 51 -6.07 15.44 0.10
N ILE A 52 -5.21 15.40 1.12
CA ILE A 52 -3.88 16.00 1.12
C ILE A 52 -2.85 14.89 1.39
N PRO A 53 -1.79 14.78 0.58
CA PRO A 53 -1.61 15.43 -0.71
C PRO A 53 -2.70 15.04 -1.70
N ALA A 54 -2.97 15.91 -2.68
CA ALA A 54 -3.94 15.58 -3.73
C ALA A 54 -3.48 14.32 -4.49
N GLY A 55 -4.43 13.40 -4.72
CA GLY A 55 -4.19 12.17 -5.47
C GLY A 55 -3.65 12.43 -6.88
N GLY A 56 -2.78 11.55 -7.37
CA GLY A 56 -2.25 11.59 -8.74
C GLY A 56 -0.99 12.45 -8.94
N GLY A 57 -0.44 13.05 -7.89
CA GLY A 57 0.84 13.77 -7.98
C GLY A 57 2.03 12.81 -8.02
N THR A 58 2.49 12.41 -9.21
CA THR A 58 3.88 11.97 -9.37
C THR A 58 4.74 13.19 -9.69
N LEU A 59 5.90 13.31 -9.05
CA LEU A 59 6.83 14.44 -9.24
C LEU A 59 7.45 14.47 -10.65
N PHE A 60 7.28 13.38 -11.40
CA PHE A 60 7.71 13.24 -12.77
C PHE A 60 6.46 12.98 -13.60
N PRO A 61 6.22 13.77 -14.66
CA PRO A 61 5.05 13.57 -15.50
C PRO A 61 5.13 12.18 -16.13
N THR A 62 4.18 11.32 -15.79
CA THR A 62 3.95 10.02 -16.45
C THR A 62 3.64 10.20 -17.94
N ALA A 63 3.19 11.40 -18.34
CA ALA A 63 2.79 11.71 -19.71
C ALA A 63 3.85 11.43 -20.78
N ASN A 64 5.15 11.47 -20.45
CA ASN A 64 6.22 11.18 -21.42
C ASN A 64 6.65 9.71 -21.44
N ILE A 65 6.15 8.88 -20.50
CA ILE A 65 6.49 7.45 -20.40
C ILE A 65 5.31 6.54 -20.77
N LEU A 66 4.13 7.10 -21.01
CA LEU A 66 3.00 6.38 -21.57
C LEU A 66 3.05 6.42 -23.10
N THR A 67 2.61 5.34 -23.73
CA THR A 67 2.33 5.29 -25.16
C THR A 67 0.99 5.96 -25.48
N ASP A 68 0.71 6.19 -26.76
CA ASP A 68 -0.52 6.88 -27.20
C ASP A 68 -1.82 6.14 -26.79
N ASP A 69 -1.73 4.83 -26.54
CA ASP A 69 -2.79 3.96 -26.03
C ASP A 69 -2.87 3.93 -24.49
N GLY A 70 -2.04 4.71 -23.78
CA GLY A 70 -2.06 4.84 -22.33
C GLY A 70 -1.29 3.75 -21.57
N GLU A 71 -0.61 2.86 -22.29
CA GLU A 71 0.23 1.81 -21.71
C GLU A 71 1.61 2.33 -21.31
N LEU A 72 2.27 1.66 -20.37
CA LEU A 72 3.63 2.03 -19.96
C LEU A 72 4.64 1.66 -21.05
N ASN A 73 5.37 2.64 -21.58
CA ASN A 73 6.54 2.41 -22.43
C ASN A 73 7.68 1.84 -21.59
N LEU A 74 7.72 0.51 -21.46
CA LEU A 74 8.67 -0.20 -20.59
C LEU A 74 10.13 0.08 -20.94
N ALA A 75 10.48 0.17 -22.23
CA ALA A 75 11.85 0.43 -22.66
C ALA A 75 12.33 1.82 -22.22
N LEU A 76 11.44 2.81 -22.25
CA LEU A 76 11.72 4.14 -21.74
C LEU A 76 11.73 4.17 -20.21
N ALA A 77 10.75 3.55 -19.55
CA ALA A 77 10.66 3.47 -18.09
C ALA A 77 11.93 2.84 -17.48
N LEU A 78 12.43 1.73 -18.03
CA LEU A 78 13.67 1.08 -17.58
C LEU A 78 14.91 1.95 -17.78
N ARG A 79 14.97 2.78 -18.84
CA ARG A 79 16.10 3.69 -19.08
C ARG A 79 16.11 4.89 -18.13
N LEU A 80 14.93 5.33 -17.69
CA LEU A 80 14.79 6.44 -16.76
C LEU A 80 15.04 6.02 -15.30
N GLN A 81 15.25 4.73 -15.01
CA GLN A 81 15.63 4.26 -13.68
C GLN A 81 17.13 3.97 -13.58
N PRO A 82 17.86 4.54 -12.60
CA PRO A 82 17.41 5.36 -11.46
C PRO A 82 17.76 6.85 -11.66
N MET A 83 16.95 7.62 -12.40
CA MET A 83 17.18 9.07 -12.52
C MET A 83 16.68 9.85 -11.30
N LEU A 84 15.98 9.21 -10.37
CA LEU A 84 15.45 9.84 -9.16
C LEU A 84 16.54 9.93 -8.10
N VAL A 85 16.99 11.16 -7.82
CA VAL A 85 17.91 11.45 -6.70
C VAL A 85 17.21 11.23 -5.36
N VAL A 86 15.88 11.44 -5.32
CA VAL A 86 15.00 11.16 -4.18
C VAL A 86 13.81 10.33 -4.71
N PRO A 87 13.50 9.15 -4.14
CA PRO A 87 12.33 8.37 -4.53
C PRO A 87 11.04 9.19 -4.38
N GLY A 88 10.30 9.37 -5.47
CA GLY A 88 8.97 9.99 -5.44
C GLY A 88 7.89 8.93 -5.29
N LYS A 89 6.96 9.13 -4.36
CA LYS A 89 5.78 8.26 -4.17
C LYS A 89 4.55 8.88 -4.83
N ALA A 90 3.72 8.07 -5.47
CA ALA A 90 2.40 8.50 -5.91
C ALA A 90 1.48 8.74 -4.70
N ASN A 91 0.76 9.86 -4.72
CA ASN A 91 -0.14 10.28 -3.64
C ASN A 91 -1.56 9.73 -3.76
N GLY A 92 -2.28 9.80 -2.65
CA GLY A 92 -3.71 9.49 -2.49
C GLY A 92 -3.94 8.33 -1.52
N LEU A 93 -5.13 8.31 -0.93
CA LEU A 93 -5.51 7.32 0.07
C LEU A 93 -5.51 5.89 -0.48
N HIS A 94 -4.72 5.01 0.14
CA HIS A 94 -4.71 3.57 -0.12
C HIS A 94 -4.50 2.77 1.17
N VAL A 95 -4.92 1.51 1.14
CA VAL A 95 -4.71 0.54 2.23
C VAL A 95 -3.91 -0.65 1.73
N SER A 96 -2.93 -1.06 2.52
CA SER A 96 -2.13 -2.27 2.29
C SER A 96 -2.11 -3.17 3.51
N TRP A 97 -2.32 -4.47 3.29
CA TRP A 97 -2.04 -5.51 4.28
C TRP A 97 -0.71 -6.21 3.99
N PHE A 98 0.07 -6.47 5.03
CA PHE A 98 1.30 -7.25 4.94
C PHE A 98 1.62 -7.98 6.25
N VAL A 99 2.48 -8.98 6.15
CA VAL A 99 3.01 -9.69 7.33
C VAL A 99 4.02 -8.80 8.04
N TYR A 100 3.69 -8.34 9.25
CA TYR A 100 4.64 -7.63 10.11
C TYR A 100 5.53 -8.60 10.87
N ARG A 101 4.94 -9.69 11.39
CA ARG A 101 5.65 -10.82 12.02
C ARG A 101 4.92 -12.13 11.72
N GLY A 102 5.65 -13.22 11.63
CA GLY A 102 5.08 -14.56 11.43
C GLY A 102 6.13 -15.56 10.95
N PRO A 103 5.87 -16.87 11.08
CA PRO A 103 6.80 -17.91 10.67
C PRO A 103 6.83 -18.18 9.16
N GLY A 104 5.67 -18.13 8.50
CA GLY A 104 5.52 -18.52 7.09
C GLY A 104 5.04 -17.40 6.17
N GLN A 105 4.62 -17.78 4.96
CA GLN A 105 4.07 -16.84 3.98
C GLN A 105 2.58 -16.62 4.24
N VAL A 106 2.09 -15.46 3.78
CA VAL A 106 0.66 -15.14 3.78
C VAL A 106 0.29 -14.64 2.40
N THR A 107 -0.70 -15.29 1.80
CA THR A 107 -1.27 -14.87 0.52
C THR A 107 -2.45 -13.95 0.79
N PHE A 108 -2.47 -12.79 0.14
CA PHE A 108 -3.56 -11.83 0.22
C PHE A 108 -4.36 -11.79 -1.08
N ASN A 109 -5.68 -11.68 -0.96
CA ASN A 109 -6.59 -11.46 -2.09
C ASN A 109 -7.54 -10.29 -1.77
N PRO A 110 -7.53 -9.18 -2.54
CA PRO A 110 -6.67 -8.94 -3.71
C PRO A 110 -5.19 -8.83 -3.34
N LEU A 111 -4.32 -8.86 -4.36
CA LEU A 111 -2.90 -8.57 -4.17
C LEU A 111 -2.73 -7.16 -3.59
N GLN A 112 -1.92 -7.04 -2.55
CA GLN A 112 -1.76 -5.80 -1.80
C GLN A 112 -0.74 -4.87 -2.45
N ILE A 113 -0.97 -3.56 -2.30
CA ILE A 113 -0.03 -2.51 -2.71
C ILE A 113 1.22 -2.62 -1.84
N GLN A 114 2.41 -2.54 -2.45
CA GLN A 114 3.68 -2.68 -1.74
C GLN A 114 3.92 -1.51 -0.78
N VAL A 115 4.52 -1.82 0.37
CA VAL A 115 4.83 -0.86 1.45
C VAL A 115 6.33 -0.57 1.57
N TRP A 116 7.11 -0.86 0.54
CA TRP A 116 8.53 -0.58 0.44
C TRP A 116 8.85 0.03 -0.93
N GLU A 117 9.97 0.75 -1.01
CA GLU A 117 10.40 1.59 -2.14
C GLU A 117 10.84 0.77 -3.36
N ASP A 118 9.92 -0.01 -3.94
CA ASP A 118 10.13 -0.73 -5.19
C ASP A 118 9.88 0.22 -6.36
N THR A 119 10.96 0.67 -6.99
CA THR A 119 10.83 1.56 -8.14
C THR A 119 10.59 0.79 -9.44
N ARG A 120 10.80 -0.53 -9.48
CA ARG A 120 10.78 -1.31 -10.73
C ARG A 120 9.42 -1.17 -11.44
N PRO A 121 9.38 -0.98 -12.78
CA PRO A 121 8.14 -0.95 -13.55
C PRO A 121 7.28 -2.19 -13.32
N TYR A 122 5.95 -2.03 -13.35
CA TYR A 122 4.95 -3.08 -13.12
C TYR A 122 5.00 -3.75 -11.74
N SER A 123 5.81 -3.25 -10.81
CA SER A 123 5.58 -3.56 -9.40
C SER A 123 4.29 -2.86 -8.95
N ASN A 124 3.48 -3.54 -8.13
CA ASN A 124 2.30 -2.92 -7.51
C ASN A 124 2.73 -1.98 -6.38
N SER A 125 3.56 -0.99 -6.71
CA SER A 125 4.30 -0.13 -5.80
C SER A 125 4.04 1.33 -6.11
N PRO A 126 3.69 2.14 -5.10
CA PRO A 126 3.52 3.59 -5.27
C PRO A 126 4.78 4.34 -5.72
N TRP A 127 5.96 3.71 -5.66
CA TRP A 127 7.23 4.27 -6.15
C TRP A 127 7.57 3.85 -7.58
N SER A 128 6.76 2.97 -8.18
CA SER A 128 6.97 2.50 -9.54
C SER A 128 6.56 3.55 -10.56
N LEU A 129 7.39 3.72 -11.59
CA LEU A 129 7.07 4.61 -12.70
C LEU A 129 5.82 4.11 -13.44
N GLY A 130 4.81 4.97 -13.54
CA GLY A 130 3.54 4.66 -14.20
C GLY A 130 2.54 3.91 -13.30
N TRP A 131 2.84 3.69 -12.02
CA TRP A 131 1.83 3.22 -11.09
C TRP A 131 0.76 4.30 -10.89
N VAL A 132 -0.49 3.86 -10.92
CA VAL A 132 -1.66 4.71 -10.70
C VAL A 132 -2.32 4.25 -9.42
N ASN A 133 -2.62 5.20 -8.54
CA ASN A 133 -3.33 4.89 -7.32
C ASN A 133 -4.75 4.39 -7.66
N PRO A 134 -5.14 3.19 -7.19
CA PRO A 134 -6.51 2.71 -7.37
C PRO A 134 -7.52 3.67 -6.76
N GLU A 135 -8.67 3.81 -7.41
CA GLU A 135 -9.78 4.58 -6.84
C GLU A 135 -10.20 3.95 -5.50
N PRO A 136 -10.36 4.74 -4.43
CA PRO A 136 -10.91 4.26 -3.17
C PRO A 136 -12.28 3.58 -3.35
N PRO A 137 -12.59 2.52 -2.57
CA PRO A 137 -13.93 1.94 -2.54
C PRO A 137 -14.98 2.99 -2.19
N GLU A 138 -16.13 2.96 -2.86
CA GLU A 138 -17.22 3.96 -2.65
C GLU A 138 -17.73 4.00 -1.20
N ASP A 139 -17.68 2.86 -0.50
CA ASP A 139 -18.10 2.72 0.89
C ASP A 139 -16.95 2.96 1.90
N GLY A 140 -15.75 3.30 1.40
CA GLY A 140 -14.55 3.51 2.19
C GLY A 140 -14.01 2.24 2.86
N ARG A 141 -14.42 1.04 2.42
CA ARG A 141 -14.06 -0.26 3.03
C ARG A 141 -13.11 -1.05 2.14
N TRP A 142 -11.84 -1.08 2.52
CA TRP A 142 -10.84 -1.95 1.90
C TRP A 142 -10.94 -3.34 2.50
N VAL A 143 -11.33 -4.31 1.68
CA VAL A 143 -11.50 -5.71 2.06
C VAL A 143 -10.39 -6.55 1.45
N ALA A 144 -9.78 -7.42 2.25
CA ALA A 144 -8.82 -8.42 1.80
C ALA A 144 -9.03 -9.75 2.54
N GLU A 145 -8.71 -10.86 1.90
CA GLU A 145 -8.60 -12.17 2.52
C GLU A 145 -7.13 -12.54 2.69
N ALA A 146 -6.75 -13.01 3.86
CA ALA A 146 -5.41 -13.51 4.16
C ALA A 146 -5.44 -15.03 4.39
N THR A 147 -4.59 -15.77 3.68
CA THR A 147 -4.46 -17.23 3.81
C THR A 147 -3.03 -17.60 4.18
N PHE A 148 -2.87 -18.52 5.11
CA PHE A 148 -1.60 -18.90 5.74
C PHE A 148 -1.20 -20.32 5.33
N ASP A 149 0.09 -20.53 5.04
CA ASP A 149 0.64 -21.84 4.64
C ASP A 149 1.28 -22.63 5.80
N GLU A 150 1.67 -21.95 6.87
CA GLU A 150 2.28 -22.55 8.06
C GLU A 150 1.48 -22.21 9.34
N PRO A 151 1.46 -23.12 10.33
CA PRO A 151 0.90 -22.81 11.65
C PRO A 151 1.82 -21.89 12.45
N GLY A 152 1.24 -21.11 13.36
CA GLY A 152 1.97 -20.23 14.27
C GLY A 152 1.23 -18.92 14.53
N THR A 153 1.92 -17.98 15.17
CA THR A 153 1.34 -16.66 15.47
C THR A 153 1.85 -15.63 14.48
N TYR A 154 0.92 -14.97 13.79
CA TYR A 154 1.18 -13.92 12.83
C TYR A 154 0.69 -12.58 13.36
N ILE A 155 1.37 -11.50 12.99
CA ILE A 155 0.87 -10.14 13.11
C ILE A 155 0.76 -9.59 11.70
N LEU A 156 -0.47 -9.37 11.25
CA LEU A 156 -0.76 -8.70 9.99
C LEU A 156 -0.96 -7.22 10.26
N ARG A 157 -0.26 -6.36 9.52
CA ARG A 157 -0.39 -4.92 9.65
C ARG A 157 -1.16 -4.36 8.45
N GLY A 158 -2.24 -3.63 8.75
CA GLY A 158 -2.98 -2.83 7.80
C GLY A 158 -2.47 -1.40 7.87
N LEU A 159 -1.78 -0.94 6.83
CA LEU A 159 -1.28 0.42 6.69
C LEU A 159 -2.27 1.23 5.86
N VAL A 160 -2.65 2.41 6.35
CA VAL A 160 -3.46 3.40 5.65
C VAL A 160 -2.57 4.60 5.38
N ASP A 161 -2.47 5.01 4.12
CA ASP A 161 -1.47 5.97 3.66
C ASP A 161 -2.06 6.90 2.60
N ASP A 162 -1.86 8.22 2.76
CA ASP A 162 -2.33 9.26 1.83
C ASP A 162 -1.25 9.72 0.81
N GLY A 163 -0.04 9.17 0.89
CA GLY A 163 1.14 9.59 0.14
C GLY A 163 2.13 10.44 0.94
N GLY A 164 1.72 11.01 2.07
CA GLY A 164 2.52 11.86 2.95
C GLY A 164 2.51 11.48 4.41
N LEU A 165 1.36 11.08 4.96
CA LEU A 165 1.19 10.58 6.31
C LEU A 165 0.56 9.18 6.24
N SER A 166 0.80 8.41 7.30
CA SER A 166 0.24 7.07 7.41
C SER A 166 -0.05 6.70 8.86
N VAL A 167 -1.04 5.82 9.00
CA VAL A 167 -1.44 5.19 10.27
C VAL A 167 -1.57 3.69 10.04
N TYR A 168 -1.60 2.90 11.11
CA TYR A 168 -1.73 1.45 10.99
C TYR A 168 -2.54 0.81 12.11
N HIS A 169 -3.08 -0.37 11.81
CA HIS A 169 -3.66 -1.30 12.79
C HIS A 169 -3.02 -2.68 12.63
N ASP A 170 -2.84 -3.37 13.74
CA ASP A 170 -2.29 -4.74 13.78
C ASP A 170 -3.41 -5.73 14.12
N VAL A 171 -3.41 -6.87 13.42
CA VAL A 171 -4.26 -8.04 13.69
C VAL A 171 -3.36 -9.22 14.03
N THR A 172 -3.50 -9.75 15.23
CA THR A 172 -2.83 -10.98 15.66
C THR A 172 -3.66 -12.18 15.23
N VAL A 173 -3.06 -13.11 14.48
CA VAL A 173 -3.73 -14.32 14.01
C VAL A 173 -2.98 -15.55 14.54
N GLU A 174 -3.67 -16.35 15.34
CA GLU A 174 -3.22 -17.69 15.71
C GLU A 174 -3.66 -18.68 14.63
N VAL A 175 -2.69 -19.20 13.88
CA VAL A 175 -2.91 -20.19 12.82
C VAL A 175 -2.59 -21.57 13.39
N ILE A 176 -3.61 -22.44 13.45
CA ILE A 176 -3.46 -23.80 13.97
C ILE A 176 -3.23 -24.82 12.84
N PRO A 177 -2.50 -25.92 13.08
CA PRO A 177 -2.25 -26.94 12.08
C PRO A 177 -3.54 -27.55 11.50
N LEU A 178 -3.48 -27.99 10.24
CA LEU A 178 -4.48 -28.91 9.70
C LEU A 178 -4.36 -30.24 10.46
N THR A 179 -5.43 -30.66 11.11
CA THR A 179 -5.52 -32.01 11.70
C THR A 179 -5.95 -32.96 10.57
N LEU A 180 -5.09 -33.92 10.25
CA LEU A 180 -5.41 -35.04 9.36
C LEU A 180 -6.12 -36.16 10.13
#